data_AF-A0AAV8WA51-F1
#
_entry.id   AF-A0AAV8WA51-F1
#
_cell.length_a   1.000
_cell.length_b   1.000
_cell.length_c   1.000
_cell.angle_alpha   90.00
_cell.angle_beta   90.00
_cell.angle_gamma   90.00
#
_symmetry.space_group_name_H-M   'P 1'
#
loop_
_entity.id
_entity.type
_entity.pdbx_description
1 polymer ?
#
loop_
_entity_poly.entity_id
_entity_poly.type
_entity_poly.pdbx_seq_one_letter_code
_entity_poly.pdbx_strand_id
1 'polypeptide(L)'
;MFCVTTIVVLYKNYLLFTFVEYSFPFISNYGRRCMRCICEASSGGCDIKLSCEKGYCGPFQISRIEWTDAGNVTFSADDPERNNNLPFISNYDWRCMECICKATIGGCNRSLACEKGYCGPFRISKIHWIDAGNITLPADDPERGDAAYQACSLDYLCAQQILLGYFHRYTIDCNGDGVTNCDDYAMMHVNGRGQCFPPVNRTERGKRWWDKYTECDPLGRRLYKS
;
A
#
# COMPACT_ATOMS: atom_id res chain seq x y z
N MET A 1 10.17 -4.06 -13.09
CA MET A 1 11.09 -3.40 -14.05
C MET A 1 12.30 -4.29 -14.22
N PHE A 2 12.56 -4.79 -15.43
CA PHE A 2 13.76 -5.59 -15.73
C PHE A 2 14.86 -4.64 -16.20
N CYS A 3 16.04 -4.71 -15.59
CA CYS A 3 17.22 -4.02 -16.11
C CYS A 3 18.06 -5.04 -16.88
N VAL A 4 18.14 -4.90 -18.20
CA VAL A 4 18.98 -5.75 -19.04
C VAL A 4 20.32 -5.04 -19.18
N THR A 5 21.38 -5.61 -18.59
CA THR A 5 22.75 -5.11 -18.81
C THR A 5 23.41 -5.99 -19.86
N THR A 6 23.86 -5.40 -20.96
CA THR A 6 24.62 -6.11 -21.99
C THR A 6 26.09 -6.19 -21.59
N ILE A 7 26.58 -7.40 -21.30
CA ILE A 7 28.01 -7.64 -21.14
C ILE A 7 28.56 -8.13 -22.48
N VAL A 8 29.53 -7.41 -23.02
CA VAL A 8 30.24 -7.78 -24.25
C VAL A 8 31.55 -8.42 -23.87
N VAL A 9 31.72 -9.71 -24.19
CA VAL A 9 32.98 -10.43 -23.98
C VAL A 9 33.64 -10.68 -25.33
N LEU A 10 34.87 -10.22 -25.50
CA LEU A 10 35.68 -10.48 -26.69
C LEU A 10 36.45 -11.78 -26.52
N TYR A 11 36.18 -12.77 -27.37
CA TYR A 11 36.94 -14.03 -27.39
C TYR A 11 37.34 -14.40 -28.82
N LYS A 12 38.66 -14.47 -29.07
CA LYS A 12 39.28 -14.95 -30.31
C LYS A 12 38.56 -14.48 -31.60
N ASN A 13 38.38 -13.17 -31.73
CA ASN A 13 37.75 -12.48 -32.87
C ASN A 13 36.22 -12.62 -33.03
N TYR A 14 35.52 -13.12 -32.00
CA TYR A 14 34.06 -13.13 -31.96
C TYR A 14 33.55 -12.21 -30.84
N LEU A 15 32.48 -11.46 -31.14
CA LEU A 15 31.68 -10.72 -30.15
C LEU A 15 30.62 -11.67 -29.61
N LEU A 16 30.73 -12.09 -28.34
CA LEU A 16 29.65 -12.79 -27.65
C LEU A 16 28.79 -11.79 -26.89
N PHE A 17 27.48 -11.76 -27.19
CA PHE A 17 26.48 -11.03 -26.42
C PHE A 17 25.85 -11.98 -25.41
N THR A 18 26.15 -11.79 -24.13
CA THR A 18 25.45 -12.51 -23.04
C THR A 18 24.44 -11.56 -22.40
N PHE A 19 23.15 -11.89 -22.51
CA PHE A 19 22.08 -11.19 -21.80
C PHE A 19 22.00 -11.76 -20.39
N VAL A 20 22.30 -10.95 -19.38
CA VAL A 20 22.05 -11.32 -17.99
C VAL A 20 20.74 -10.67 -17.57
N GLU A 21 19.69 -11.48 -17.43
CA GLU A 21 18.42 -11.06 -16.84
C GLU A 21 18.55 -11.05 -15.32
N TYR A 22 18.65 -9.87 -14.72
CA TYR A 22 18.52 -9.73 -13.27
C TYR A 22 17.04 -9.56 -12.92
N SER A 23 16.45 -10.63 -12.39
CA SER A 23 15.22 -10.51 -11.59
C SER A 23 15.58 -9.84 -10.28
N PHE A 24 15.39 -8.51 -10.19
CA PHE A 24 15.41 -7.85 -8.89
C PHE A 24 14.28 -8.44 -8.05
N PRO A 25 14.56 -9.07 -6.90
CA PRO A 25 13.50 -9.42 -5.99
C PRO A 25 12.79 -8.12 -5.63
N PHE A 26 11.50 -8.03 -5.93
CA PHE A 26 10.64 -6.96 -5.47
C PHE A 26 10.79 -6.91 -3.94
N ILE A 27 11.45 -5.88 -3.41
CA ILE A 27 11.64 -5.73 -1.96
C ILE A 27 10.28 -5.36 -1.37
N SER A 28 9.48 -6.39 -1.11
CA SER A 28 8.05 -6.25 -0.79
C SER A 28 7.76 -5.99 0.69
N ASN A 29 8.76 -5.59 1.48
CA ASN A 29 8.58 -5.40 2.91
C ASN A 29 9.71 -4.59 3.56
N TYR A 30 9.70 -3.26 3.42
CA TYR A 30 10.54 -2.41 4.26
C TYR A 30 9.85 -2.18 5.60
N GLY A 31 9.98 -3.15 6.52
CA GLY A 31 9.53 -2.95 7.90
C GLY A 31 10.20 -1.72 8.54
N ARG A 32 9.60 -1.17 9.62
CA ARG A 32 10.09 0.06 10.29
C ARG A 32 11.60 0.08 10.58
N ARG A 33 12.18 -1.08 10.91
CA ARG A 33 13.64 -1.21 11.12
C ARG A 33 14.44 -1.02 9.85
N CYS A 34 13.98 -1.56 8.73
CA CYS A 34 14.67 -1.43 7.45
C CYS A 34 14.63 0.02 6.96
N MET A 35 13.47 0.68 7.01
CA MET A 35 13.36 2.11 6.66
C MET A 35 14.24 2.99 7.55
N ARG A 36 14.32 2.68 8.85
CA ARG A 36 15.24 3.38 9.76
C ARG A 36 16.71 3.22 9.34
N CYS A 37 17.15 1.99 9.06
CA CYS A 37 18.54 1.75 8.64
C CYS A 37 18.87 2.44 7.31
N ILE A 38 17.95 2.41 6.34
CA ILE A 38 18.14 3.08 5.04
C ILE A 38 18.24 4.59 5.27
N CYS A 39 17.36 5.15 6.08
CA CYS A 39 17.36 6.56 6.42
C CYS A 39 18.68 7.02 7.07
N GLU A 40 19.15 6.28 8.08
CA GLU A 40 20.42 6.54 8.76
C GLU A 40 21.62 6.41 7.79
N ALA A 41 21.60 5.43 6.88
CA ALA A 41 22.65 5.23 5.88
C ALA A 41 22.65 6.32 4.78
N SER A 42 21.48 6.78 4.35
CA SER A 42 21.34 7.81 3.32
C SER A 42 21.81 9.19 3.80
N SER A 43 21.51 9.55 5.05
CA SER A 43 21.70 10.92 5.55
C SER A 43 22.59 11.05 6.80
N GLY A 44 23.17 9.96 7.29
CA GLY A 44 24.09 9.99 8.43
C GLY A 44 23.43 10.30 9.78
N GLY A 45 22.16 9.96 9.96
CA GLY A 45 21.43 10.21 11.20
C GLY A 45 19.91 10.29 11.08
N CYS A 46 19.36 10.21 9.86
CA CYS A 46 17.92 10.23 9.62
C CYS A 46 17.25 11.52 10.15
N ASP A 47 17.85 12.69 9.89
CA ASP A 47 17.21 13.95 10.20
C ASP A 47 16.01 14.17 9.27
N ILE A 48 14.80 14.02 9.81
CA ILE A 48 13.55 14.17 9.06
C ILE A 48 13.34 15.59 8.52
N LYS A 49 14.11 16.58 8.98
CA LYS A 49 14.06 17.97 8.51
C LYS A 49 15.16 18.30 7.51
N LEU A 50 15.93 17.31 7.06
CA LEU A 50 17.03 17.52 6.14
C LEU A 50 16.53 18.13 4.82
N SER A 51 17.14 19.24 4.40
CA SER A 51 16.80 19.93 3.17
C SER A 51 17.35 19.22 1.93
N CYS A 52 17.07 19.75 0.74
CA CYS A 52 17.66 19.24 -0.49
C CYS A 52 19.10 19.72 -0.68
N GLU A 53 19.99 18.81 -1.07
CA GLU A 53 21.36 19.13 -1.48
C GLU A 53 21.70 18.37 -2.78
N LYS A 54 22.27 19.06 -3.77
CA LYS A 54 22.71 18.47 -5.06
C LYS A 54 21.64 17.64 -5.78
N GLY A 55 20.38 18.01 -5.63
CA GLY A 55 19.26 17.33 -6.29
C GLY A 55 18.72 16.09 -5.57
N TYR A 56 19.20 15.82 -4.35
CA TYR A 56 18.67 14.79 -3.45
C TYR A 56 18.04 15.45 -2.23
N CYS A 57 16.85 14.97 -1.85
CA CYS A 57 16.02 15.63 -0.85
C CYS A 57 15.72 14.72 0.34
N GLY A 58 15.75 15.33 1.52
CA GLY A 58 15.22 14.71 2.73
C GLY A 58 16.10 13.61 3.33
N PRO A 59 15.59 12.99 4.41
CA PRO A 59 16.32 11.97 5.17
C PRO A 59 16.71 10.72 4.35
N PHE A 60 15.98 10.44 3.27
CA PHE A 60 16.22 9.30 2.38
C PHE A 60 17.05 9.66 1.14
N GLN A 61 17.42 10.94 0.97
CA GLN A 61 18.15 11.43 -0.20
C GLN A 61 17.45 11.05 -1.51
N ILE A 62 16.16 11.37 -1.63
CA ILE A 62 15.35 11.04 -2.80
C ILE A 62 15.64 12.04 -3.91
N SER A 63 15.97 11.55 -5.09
CA SER A 63 16.13 12.36 -6.30
C SER A 63 14.80 12.66 -6.98
N ARG A 64 14.78 13.63 -7.91
CA ARG A 64 13.59 13.95 -8.70
C ARG A 64 13.09 12.76 -9.54
N ILE A 65 14.00 11.96 -10.09
CA ILE A 65 13.64 10.80 -10.92
C ILE A 65 12.97 9.74 -10.06
N GLU A 66 13.56 9.39 -8.92
CA GLU A 66 12.97 8.42 -7.98
C GLU A 66 11.61 8.87 -7.46
N TRP A 67 11.44 10.17 -7.18
CA TRP A 67 10.14 10.73 -6.82
C TRP A 67 9.10 10.60 -7.94
N THR A 68 9.50 10.84 -9.18
CA THR A 68 8.62 10.68 -10.34
C THR A 68 8.26 9.22 -10.59
N ASP A 69 9.22 8.30 -10.50
CA ASP A 69 8.98 6.86 -10.62
C ASP A 69 8.10 6.32 -9.49
N ALA A 70 8.15 6.96 -8.31
CA ALA A 70 7.26 6.68 -7.18
C ALA A 70 5.83 7.24 -7.37
N GLY A 71 5.53 7.89 -8.51
CA GLY A 71 4.21 8.41 -8.82
C GLY A 71 3.99 9.87 -8.40
N ASN A 72 5.07 10.66 -8.31
CA ASN A 72 5.02 12.07 -7.93
C ASN A 72 4.31 12.30 -6.57
N VAL A 73 4.61 11.45 -5.59
CA VAL A 73 3.97 11.48 -4.27
C VAL A 73 4.27 12.78 -3.54
N THR A 74 3.28 13.64 -3.37
CA THR A 74 3.42 14.88 -2.60
C THR A 74 3.06 14.65 -1.13
N PHE A 75 3.71 15.39 -0.23
CA PHE A 75 3.14 15.55 1.10
C PHE A 75 1.81 16.29 0.95
N SER A 76 0.81 15.93 1.75
CA SER A 76 -0.53 16.55 1.73
C SER A 76 -0.54 18.08 1.97
N ALA A 77 0.61 18.72 2.16
CA ALA A 77 0.77 20.17 2.30
C ALA A 77 1.16 20.88 0.98
N ASP A 78 1.71 20.17 -0.01
CA ASP A 78 2.31 20.78 -1.21
C ASP A 78 1.53 20.48 -2.51
N ASP A 79 0.33 19.91 -2.41
CA ASP A 79 -0.61 19.78 -3.53
C ASP A 79 -1.41 21.07 -3.73
N PRO A 80 -1.18 21.83 -4.82
CA PRO A 80 -1.89 23.09 -5.09
C PRO A 80 -3.38 22.91 -5.41
N GLU A 81 -3.87 21.67 -5.58
CA GLU A 81 -5.30 21.36 -5.76
C GLU A 81 -5.98 20.76 -4.51
N ARG A 82 -5.31 20.79 -3.34
CA ARG A 82 -5.94 20.35 -2.09
C ARG A 82 -6.96 21.39 -1.61
N ASN A 83 -8.23 21.11 -1.86
CA ASN A 83 -9.31 21.49 -0.94
C ASN A 83 -8.91 21.02 0.47
N ASN A 84 -8.87 21.93 1.45
CA ASN A 84 -8.28 21.84 2.80
C ASN A 84 -8.80 20.71 3.74
N ASN A 85 -9.25 19.58 3.21
CA ASN A 85 -10.02 18.56 3.92
C ASN A 85 -9.61 17.10 3.65
N LEU A 86 -8.38 16.82 3.17
CA LEU A 86 -7.90 15.42 3.06
C LEU A 86 -7.19 14.99 4.35
N PRO A 87 -7.81 14.21 5.25
CA PRO A 87 -7.25 13.90 6.57
C PRO A 87 -5.96 13.08 6.44
N PHE A 88 -4.95 13.42 7.26
CA PHE A 88 -3.84 12.52 7.57
C PHE A 88 -4.43 11.22 8.13
N ILE A 89 -4.20 10.10 7.46
CA ILE A 89 -4.74 8.81 7.87
C ILE A 89 -3.81 8.24 8.96
N SER A 90 -4.10 8.57 10.21
CA SER A 90 -3.33 8.10 11.37
C SER A 90 -3.35 6.58 11.47
N ASN A 91 -2.19 5.96 11.69
CA ASN A 91 -2.04 4.52 11.91
C ASN A 91 -2.50 3.62 10.74
N TYR A 92 -2.54 4.17 9.52
CA TYR A 92 -2.63 3.38 8.30
C TYR A 92 -1.24 3.03 7.78
N ASP A 93 -0.61 2.06 8.44
CA ASP A 93 0.71 1.58 8.09
C ASP A 93 0.66 0.19 7.44
N TRP A 94 1.83 -0.29 7.02
CA TRP A 94 1.97 -1.62 6.40
C TRP A 94 1.41 -2.75 7.28
N ARG A 95 1.45 -2.61 8.61
CA ARG A 95 0.97 -3.63 9.54
C ARG A 95 -0.55 -3.65 9.59
N CYS A 96 -1.18 -2.48 9.61
CA CYS A 96 -2.63 -2.37 9.45
C CYS A 96 -3.10 -3.14 8.21
N MET A 97 -2.46 -2.87 7.07
CA MET A 97 -2.79 -3.48 5.78
C MET A 97 -2.53 -4.98 5.75
N GLU A 98 -1.42 -5.43 6.33
CA GLU A 98 -1.12 -6.85 6.45
C GLU A 98 -2.19 -7.58 7.26
N CYS A 99 -2.65 -7.00 8.37
CA CYS A 99 -3.65 -7.62 9.23
C CYS A 99 -5.04 -7.66 8.59
N ILE A 100 -5.46 -6.59 7.91
CA ILE A 100 -6.70 -6.58 7.10
C ILE A 100 -6.63 -7.69 6.03
N CYS A 101 -5.51 -7.81 5.34
CA CYS A 101 -5.28 -8.82 4.32
C CYS A 101 -5.31 -10.25 4.87
N LYS A 102 -4.66 -10.51 6.02
CA LYS A 102 -4.62 -11.82 6.67
C LYS A 102 -5.98 -12.25 7.22
N ALA A 103 -6.78 -11.29 7.70
CA ALA A 103 -8.13 -11.56 8.19
C ALA A 103 -9.08 -12.00 7.09
N THR A 104 -8.84 -11.54 5.87
CA THR A 104 -9.62 -11.86 4.68
C THR A 104 -9.47 -13.32 4.23
N ILE A 105 -10.47 -13.82 3.50
CA ILE A 105 -10.46 -15.19 2.95
C ILE A 105 -9.19 -15.38 2.11
N GLY A 106 -8.50 -16.50 2.33
CA GLY A 106 -7.22 -16.80 1.69
C GLY A 106 -6.00 -16.37 2.51
N GLY A 107 -6.16 -15.73 3.66
CA GLY A 107 -5.05 -15.47 4.59
C GLY A 107 -3.95 -14.60 3.97
N CYS A 108 -4.34 -13.57 3.21
CA CYS A 108 -3.44 -12.75 2.41
C CYS A 108 -2.70 -13.50 1.28
N ASN A 109 -3.29 -14.55 0.70
CA ASN A 109 -2.75 -15.16 -0.52
C ASN A 109 -2.76 -14.13 -1.67
N ARG A 110 -1.57 -13.64 -2.03
CA ARG A 110 -1.37 -12.63 -3.09
C ARG A 110 -1.73 -13.12 -4.50
N SER A 111 -1.90 -14.43 -4.68
CA SER A 111 -2.34 -15.04 -5.94
C SER A 111 -3.83 -15.36 -5.95
N LEU A 112 -4.60 -14.86 -4.96
CA LEU A 112 -6.02 -15.12 -4.89
C LEU A 112 -6.77 -14.42 -6.02
N ALA A 113 -7.41 -15.23 -6.88
CA ALA A 113 -8.17 -14.73 -8.00
C ALA A 113 -9.48 -14.04 -7.59
N CYS A 114 -10.17 -13.48 -8.57
CA CYS A 114 -11.52 -12.97 -8.40
C CYS A 114 -12.53 -14.10 -8.20
N GLU A 115 -13.38 -13.97 -7.19
CA GLU A 115 -14.47 -14.92 -6.94
C GLU A 115 -15.69 -14.17 -6.41
N LYS A 116 -16.88 -14.42 -6.98
CA LYS A 116 -18.16 -13.83 -6.55
C LYS A 116 -18.13 -12.29 -6.50
N GLY A 117 -17.47 -11.66 -7.47
CA GLY A 117 -17.39 -10.19 -7.59
C GLY A 117 -16.36 -9.51 -6.70
N TYR A 118 -15.56 -10.27 -5.93
CA TYR A 118 -14.47 -9.74 -5.11
C TYR A 118 -13.13 -10.25 -5.61
N CYS A 119 -12.13 -9.37 -5.69
CA CYS A 119 -10.84 -9.66 -6.31
C CYS A 119 -9.68 -9.51 -5.34
N GLY A 120 -8.67 -10.36 -5.54
CA GLY A 120 -7.37 -10.21 -4.92
C GLY A 120 -7.30 -10.53 -3.43
N PRO A 121 -6.13 -10.29 -2.83
CA PRO A 121 -5.84 -10.64 -1.45
C PRO A 121 -6.66 -9.85 -0.43
N PHE A 122 -7.12 -8.65 -0.81
CA PHE A 122 -7.99 -7.80 0.01
C PHE A 122 -9.47 -8.01 -0.24
N ARG A 123 -9.87 -8.88 -1.20
CA ARG A 123 -11.27 -9.11 -1.57
C ARG A 123 -12.02 -7.80 -1.80
N ILE A 124 -11.44 -6.93 -2.62
CA ILE A 124 -12.02 -5.64 -3.01
C ILE A 124 -13.18 -5.94 -3.96
N SER A 125 -14.29 -5.21 -3.85
CA SER A 125 -15.39 -5.26 -4.83
C SER A 125 -15.29 -4.13 -5.84
N LYS A 126 -15.95 -4.26 -7.00
CA LYS A 126 -16.00 -3.18 -8.00
C LYS A 126 -16.52 -1.87 -7.42
N ILE A 127 -17.51 -1.92 -6.53
CA ILE A 127 -18.08 -0.73 -5.88
C ILE A 127 -17.03 -0.06 -4.99
N HIS A 128 -16.27 -0.83 -4.19
CA HIS A 128 -15.16 -0.28 -3.40
C HIS A 128 -14.12 0.41 -4.28
N TRP A 129 -13.78 -0.19 -5.42
CA TRP A 129 -12.86 0.41 -6.39
C TRP A 129 -13.39 1.72 -6.99
N ILE A 130 -14.67 1.77 -7.36
CA ILE A 130 -15.31 2.99 -7.85
C ILE A 130 -15.29 4.08 -6.79
N ASP A 131 -15.72 3.73 -5.58
CA ASP A 131 -15.78 4.63 -4.44
C ASP A 131 -14.40 5.19 -4.08
N ALA A 132 -13.33 4.40 -4.26
CA ALA A 132 -11.94 4.82 -4.06
C ALA A 132 -11.42 5.81 -5.12
N GLY A 133 -12.14 5.98 -6.24
CA GLY A 133 -11.74 6.87 -7.32
C GLY A 133 -11.18 6.17 -8.55
N ASN A 134 -11.55 4.90 -8.79
CA ASN A 134 -11.13 4.14 -9.97
C ASN A 134 -9.61 3.98 -10.10
N ILE A 135 -8.89 3.80 -8.99
CA ILE A 135 -7.42 3.69 -8.97
C ILE A 135 -6.94 2.52 -9.83
N THR A 136 -6.00 2.76 -10.74
CA THR A 136 -5.48 1.76 -11.68
C THR A 136 -3.98 1.52 -11.50
N LEU A 137 -3.45 0.52 -12.21
CA LEU A 137 -2.00 0.34 -12.34
C LEU A 137 -1.38 1.51 -13.10
N PRO A 138 -0.05 1.73 -12.97
CA PRO A 138 0.64 2.73 -13.78
C PRO A 138 0.42 2.50 -15.27
N ALA A 139 0.12 3.57 -16.01
CA ALA A 139 -0.20 3.57 -17.44
C ALA A 139 -1.45 2.77 -17.85
N ASP A 140 -2.31 2.42 -16.89
CA ASP A 140 -3.59 1.76 -17.12
C ASP A 140 -4.76 2.76 -17.06
N ASP A 141 -5.82 2.47 -17.82
CA ASP A 141 -6.95 3.37 -18.02
C ASP A 141 -8.18 2.94 -17.19
N PRO A 142 -8.72 3.82 -16.31
CA PRO A 142 -9.92 3.52 -15.53
C PRO A 142 -11.17 3.23 -16.39
N GLU A 143 -11.23 3.72 -17.64
CA GLU A 143 -12.35 3.49 -18.55
C GLU A 143 -12.47 2.03 -19.02
N ARG A 144 -11.42 1.20 -18.84
CA ARG A 144 -11.51 -0.25 -19.05
C ARG A 144 -12.43 -0.95 -18.05
N GLY A 145 -12.92 -0.24 -17.03
CA GLY A 145 -13.96 -0.71 -16.12
C GLY A 145 -13.55 -1.97 -15.37
N ASP A 146 -14.21 -3.10 -15.64
CA ASP A 146 -13.93 -4.37 -14.96
C ASP A 146 -12.49 -4.85 -15.14
N ALA A 147 -11.88 -4.61 -16.30
CA ALA A 147 -10.53 -5.08 -16.55
C ALA A 147 -9.48 -4.25 -15.78
N ALA A 148 -9.71 -2.94 -15.59
CA ALA A 148 -8.86 -2.09 -14.75
C ALA A 148 -9.04 -2.40 -13.26
N TYR A 149 -10.29 -2.53 -12.83
CA TYR A 149 -10.65 -2.98 -11.48
C TYR A 149 -9.95 -4.28 -11.10
N GLN A 150 -10.08 -5.32 -11.94
CA GLN A 150 -9.51 -6.64 -11.66
C GLN A 150 -7.98 -6.57 -11.66
N ALA A 151 -7.37 -5.91 -12.65
CA ALA A 151 -5.91 -5.80 -12.74
C ALA A 151 -5.32 -5.14 -11.48
N CYS A 152 -5.89 -4.01 -11.06
CA CYS A 152 -5.41 -3.30 -9.86
C CYS A 152 -5.75 -4.05 -8.56
N SER A 153 -6.92 -4.70 -8.46
CA SER A 153 -7.29 -5.44 -7.25
C SER A 153 -6.48 -6.72 -7.05
N LEU A 154 -6.00 -7.33 -8.14
CA LEU A 154 -5.13 -8.51 -8.09
C LEU A 154 -3.67 -8.16 -7.79
N ASP A 155 -3.21 -6.97 -8.16
CA ASP A 155 -1.91 -6.45 -7.77
C ASP A 155 -1.91 -6.01 -6.30
N TYR A 156 -0.97 -6.52 -5.51
CA TYR A 156 -0.97 -6.28 -4.06
C TYR A 156 -0.83 -4.80 -3.72
N LEU A 157 0.05 -4.06 -4.40
CA LEU A 157 0.31 -2.66 -4.10
C LEU A 157 -0.80 -1.76 -4.61
N CYS A 158 -1.29 -2.01 -5.83
CA CYS A 158 -2.41 -1.28 -6.39
C CYS A 158 -3.68 -1.49 -5.55
N ALA A 159 -3.93 -2.71 -5.06
CA ALA A 159 -5.02 -2.98 -4.13
C ALA A 159 -4.90 -2.19 -2.81
N GLN A 160 -3.69 -2.00 -2.29
CA GLN A 160 -3.48 -1.12 -1.12
C GLN A 160 -3.84 0.33 -1.43
N GLN A 161 -3.51 0.81 -2.64
CA GLN A 161 -3.87 2.16 -3.08
C GLN A 161 -5.38 2.32 -3.23
N ILE A 162 -6.10 1.31 -3.73
CA ILE A 162 -7.57 1.31 -3.75
C ILE A 162 -8.13 1.50 -2.34
N LEU A 163 -7.67 0.71 -1.37
CA LEU A 163 -8.12 0.84 0.01
C LEU A 163 -7.77 2.22 0.60
N LEU A 164 -6.57 2.74 0.30
CA LEU A 164 -6.15 4.06 0.76
C LEU A 164 -7.07 5.17 0.22
N GLY A 165 -7.35 5.14 -1.09
CA GLY A 165 -8.26 6.09 -1.74
C GLY A 165 -9.69 5.99 -1.19
N TYR A 166 -10.14 4.77 -0.88
CA TYR A 166 -11.43 4.55 -0.21
C TYR A 166 -11.46 5.19 1.18
N PHE A 167 -10.41 4.95 1.97
CA PHE A 167 -10.34 5.43 3.34
C PHE A 167 -10.24 6.95 3.41
N HIS A 168 -9.43 7.57 2.55
CA HIS A 168 -9.35 9.04 2.45
C HIS A 168 -10.71 9.72 2.26
N ARG A 169 -11.66 9.06 1.60
CA ARG A 169 -12.97 9.63 1.26
C ARG A 169 -14.02 9.41 2.34
N TYR A 170 -13.93 8.31 3.09
CA TYR A 170 -15.07 7.83 3.89
C TYR A 170 -14.77 7.52 5.34
N THR A 171 -13.51 7.54 5.78
CA THR A 171 -13.21 7.15 7.16
C THR A 171 -13.64 8.21 8.14
N ILE A 172 -14.26 7.71 9.20
CA ILE A 172 -14.67 8.41 10.40
C ILE A 172 -14.25 7.56 11.61
N ASP A 173 -14.33 8.10 12.81
CA ASP A 173 -14.26 7.30 14.03
C ASP A 173 -15.52 6.41 14.12
N CYS A 174 -15.34 5.14 13.79
CA CYS A 174 -16.40 4.15 13.65
C CYS A 174 -16.71 3.47 14.98
N ASN A 175 -15.70 3.26 15.83
CA ASN A 175 -15.86 2.61 17.12
C ASN A 175 -16.15 3.60 18.26
N GLY A 176 -16.02 4.91 18.03
CA GLY A 176 -16.29 5.98 18.98
C GLY A 176 -15.19 6.16 20.03
N ASP A 177 -13.95 5.72 19.76
CA ASP A 177 -12.82 5.80 20.70
C ASP A 177 -12.09 7.16 20.67
N GLY A 178 -12.51 8.07 19.79
CA GLY A 178 -11.97 9.41 19.63
C GLY A 178 -10.78 9.48 18.67
N VAL A 179 -10.36 8.36 18.05
CA VAL A 179 -9.19 8.29 17.16
C VAL A 179 -9.48 7.43 15.95
N THR A 180 -9.54 8.04 14.76
CA THR A 180 -9.58 7.27 13.51
C THR A 180 -8.26 6.52 13.27
N ASN A 181 -8.30 5.20 13.40
CA ASN A 181 -7.15 4.31 13.32
C ASN A 181 -7.46 3.01 12.54
N CYS A 182 -6.54 2.03 12.58
CA CYS A 182 -6.70 0.78 11.82
C CYS A 182 -7.99 0.02 12.14
N ASP A 183 -8.49 0.10 13.37
CA ASP A 183 -9.75 -0.56 13.72
C ASP A 183 -10.92 0.04 12.93
N ASP A 184 -10.95 1.37 12.73
CA ASP A 184 -11.96 2.04 11.91
C ASP A 184 -11.82 1.68 10.42
N TYR A 185 -10.58 1.60 9.91
CA TYR A 185 -10.31 1.17 8.54
C TYR A 185 -10.78 -0.27 8.30
N ALA A 186 -10.54 -1.15 9.26
CA ALA A 186 -11.02 -2.53 9.23
C ALA A 186 -12.55 -2.61 9.28
N MET A 187 -13.20 -1.82 10.15
CA MET A 187 -14.66 -1.74 10.24
C MET A 187 -15.28 -1.22 8.93
N MET A 188 -14.69 -0.17 8.35
CA MET A 188 -15.08 0.37 7.04
C MET A 188 -14.89 -0.64 5.91
N HIS A 189 -13.77 -1.38 5.90
CA HIS A 189 -13.50 -2.39 4.87
C HIS A 189 -14.53 -3.52 4.88
N VAL A 190 -14.94 -3.98 6.08
CA VAL A 190 -15.86 -5.10 6.21
C VAL A 190 -17.32 -4.68 6.04
N ASN A 191 -17.71 -3.56 6.63
CA ASN A 191 -19.11 -3.12 6.61
C ASN A 191 -19.46 -2.22 5.41
N GLY A 192 -18.47 -1.59 4.77
CA GLY A 192 -18.65 -0.64 3.69
C GLY A 192 -19.06 0.76 4.15
N ARG A 193 -19.17 1.66 3.17
CA ARG A 193 -19.47 3.09 3.33
C ARG A 193 -20.78 3.32 4.09
N GLY A 194 -20.74 4.24 5.07
CA GLY A 194 -21.91 4.68 5.83
C GLY A 194 -22.46 3.66 6.83
N GLN A 195 -21.79 2.51 6.99
CA GLN A 195 -22.25 1.40 7.81
C GLN A 195 -21.14 0.89 8.74
N CYS A 196 -20.15 1.71 9.10
CA CYS A 196 -19.02 1.21 9.89
C CYS A 196 -19.29 1.09 11.40
N PHE A 197 -20.24 1.83 11.97
CA PHE A 197 -20.53 1.80 13.41
C PHE A 197 -20.93 0.43 13.97
N PRO A 198 -21.76 -0.38 13.28
CA PRO A 198 -22.07 -1.72 13.74
C PRO A 198 -20.80 -2.58 13.85
N PRO A 199 -20.67 -3.39 14.90
CA PRO A 199 -19.48 -4.20 15.09
C PRO A 199 -19.33 -5.24 13.96
N VAL A 200 -18.08 -5.58 13.64
CA VAL A 200 -17.77 -6.54 12.58
C VAL A 200 -18.24 -7.96 12.93
N ASN A 201 -18.27 -8.30 14.23
CA ASN A 201 -18.59 -9.64 14.73
C ASN A 201 -20.10 -9.99 14.78
N ARG A 202 -20.96 -9.26 14.06
CA ARG A 202 -22.43 -9.52 13.98
C ARG A 202 -22.80 -10.85 13.34
N THR A 203 -21.94 -11.36 12.46
CA THR A 203 -22.12 -12.66 11.81
C THR A 203 -20.97 -13.57 12.19
N GLU A 204 -21.20 -14.87 12.12
CA GLU A 204 -20.16 -15.87 12.38
C GLU A 204 -18.95 -15.71 11.42
N ARG A 205 -19.20 -15.27 10.17
CA ARG A 205 -18.12 -14.92 9.23
C ARG A 205 -17.36 -13.66 9.67
N GLY A 206 -18.07 -12.62 10.06
CA GLY A 206 -17.47 -11.36 10.53
C GLY A 206 -16.69 -11.55 11.84
N LYS A 207 -17.20 -12.37 12.77
CA LYS A 207 -16.50 -12.74 14.00
C LYS A 207 -15.15 -13.39 13.70
N ARG A 208 -15.12 -14.41 12.85
CA ARG A 208 -13.86 -15.05 12.43
C ARG A 208 -12.88 -14.10 11.74
N TRP A 209 -13.40 -13.14 10.96
CA TRP A 209 -12.55 -12.11 10.35
C TRP A 209 -11.94 -11.21 11.43
N TRP A 210 -12.75 -10.72 12.36
CA TRP A 210 -12.32 -9.84 13.44
C TRP A 210 -11.33 -10.52 14.41
N ASP A 211 -11.54 -11.80 14.71
CA ASP A 211 -10.64 -12.58 15.55
C ASP A 211 -9.24 -12.68 14.91
N LYS A 212 -9.17 -12.99 13.61
CA LYS A 212 -7.90 -13.01 12.86
C LYS A 212 -7.22 -11.65 12.77
N TYR A 213 -8.02 -10.61 12.53
CA TYR A 213 -7.55 -9.22 12.48
C TYR A 213 -6.93 -8.81 13.82
N THR A 214 -7.62 -9.05 14.93
CA THR A 214 -7.15 -8.67 16.28
C THR A 214 -5.96 -9.52 16.74
N GLU A 215 -5.92 -10.81 16.39
CA GLU A 215 -4.78 -11.69 16.67
C GLU A 215 -3.49 -11.20 16.02
N CYS A 216 -3.58 -10.62 14.83
CA CYS A 216 -2.46 -10.06 14.07
C CYS A 216 -1.83 -8.81 14.71
N ASP A 217 -2.49 -8.18 15.69
CA ASP A 217 -2.04 -6.98 16.40
C ASP A 217 -1.78 -5.75 15.48
N PRO A 218 -2.81 -5.25 14.78
CA PRO A 218 -2.70 -4.23 13.75
C PRO A 218 -2.15 -2.89 14.26
N LEU A 219 -2.53 -2.49 15.47
CA LEU A 219 -2.01 -1.28 16.12
C LEU A 219 -0.68 -1.51 16.87
N GLY A 220 -0.13 -2.73 16.86
CA GLY A 220 1.10 -3.05 17.56
C GLY A 220 1.01 -2.89 19.09
N ARG A 221 -0.17 -3.09 19.67
CA ARG A 221 -0.43 -2.90 21.11
C ARG A 221 0.44 -3.80 21.98
N ARG A 222 0.86 -4.95 21.47
CA ARG A 222 1.74 -5.88 22.19
C ARG A 222 3.20 -5.43 22.21
N LEU A 223 3.63 -4.61 21.24
CA LEU A 223 5.00 -4.10 21.18
C LEU A 223 5.31 -3.00 22.21
N TYR A 224 4.29 -2.39 22.80
CA TYR A 224 4.45 -1.31 23.79
C TYR A 224 4.19 -1.77 25.24
N LYS A 225 3.98 -3.07 25.47
CA LYS A 225 3.79 -3.67 26.81
C LYS A 225 5.08 -4.27 27.40
N SER A 226 6.25 -3.91 26.89
CA SER A 226 7.57 -4.34 27.39
C SER A 226 8.28 -3.23 28.13
#